data_AF-A0A3D6BQ48-F1
#
_entry.id   AF-A0A3D6BQ48-F1
#
_cell.length_a   1.000
_cell.length_b   1.000
_cell.length_c   1.000
_cell.angle_alpha   90.00
_cell.angle_beta   90.00
_cell.angle_gamma   90.00
#
_symmetry.space_group_name_H-M   'P 1'
#
loop_
_entity.id
_entity.type
_entity.pdbx_description
1 polymer ?
#
loop_
_entity_poly.entity_id
_entity_poly.type
_entity_poly.pdbx_seq_one_letter_code
_entity_poly.pdbx_strand_id
1 'polypeptide(L)' 'MRKKFSNNILPIKPILFFLIFIGAGNLFTWSQNDSIVLKNKDKIVGEIKSLDKGVLTVKTDYSDSDFKITWLEVISVR' A
#
# COMPACT_ATOMS: atom_id res chain seq x y z
N MET A 1 -16.62 -57.28 16.68
CA MET A 1 -15.59 -56.46 17.38
C MET A 1 -15.47 -55.11 16.64
N ARG A 2 -15.56 -53.98 17.35
CA ARG A 2 -15.78 -52.63 16.79
C ARG A 2 -14.60 -52.12 15.95
N LYS A 3 -14.86 -51.56 14.76
CA LYS A 3 -13.87 -50.75 14.00
C LYS A 3 -13.51 -49.51 14.83
N LYS A 4 -12.26 -49.38 15.25
CA LYS A 4 -11.74 -48.16 15.87
C LYS A 4 -11.61 -47.10 14.77
N PHE A 5 -12.49 -46.10 14.78
CA PHE A 5 -12.32 -44.88 14.00
C PHE A 5 -11.06 -44.18 14.53
N SER A 6 -9.98 -44.20 13.75
CA SER A 6 -8.79 -43.40 14.05
C SER A 6 -9.18 -41.95 13.82
N ASN A 7 -9.40 -41.21 14.91
CA ASN A 7 -9.53 -39.76 14.84
C ASN A 7 -8.14 -39.22 14.54
N ASN A 8 -7.84 -39.04 13.25
CA ASN A 8 -6.67 -38.29 12.81
C ASN A 8 -6.94 -36.81 13.11
N ILE A 9 -6.73 -36.42 14.36
CA ILE A 9 -6.81 -35.02 14.79
C ILE A 9 -5.66 -34.31 14.05
N LEU A 10 -6.00 -33.44 13.10
CA LEU A 10 -5.04 -32.63 12.37
C LEU A 10 -4.09 -31.93 13.38
N PRO A 11 -2.76 -31.90 13.15
CA PRO A 11 -1.83 -31.30 14.09
C PRO A 11 -2.05 -29.78 14.12
N ILE A 12 -2.64 -29.28 15.20
CA ILE A 12 -3.05 -27.87 15.38
C ILE A 12 -1.83 -26.93 15.46
N LYS A 13 -0.71 -27.41 16.03
CA LYS A 13 0.51 -26.61 16.28
C LYS A 13 1.19 -26.08 14.99
N PRO A 14 1.47 -26.90 13.96
CA PRO A 14 2.04 -26.38 12.71
C PRO A 14 1.06 -25.48 11.93
N ILE A 15 -0.25 -25.74 12.04
CA ILE A 15 -1.28 -24.89 11.42
C ILE A 15 -1.29 -23.50 12.07
N LEU A 16 -1.23 -23.44 13.40
CA LEU A 16 -1.16 -22.18 14.14
C LEU A 16 0.11 -21.39 13.80
N PHE A 17 1.25 -22.08 13.67
CA PHE A 17 2.52 -21.47 13.24
C PHE A 17 2.42 -20.88 11.83
N PHE A 18 1.79 -21.60 10.90
CA PHE A 18 1.57 -21.12 9.52
C PHE A 18 0.64 -19.91 9.47
N LEU A 19 -0.40 -19.87 10.30
CA LEU A 19 -1.31 -18.72 10.43
C LEU A 19 -0.58 -17.47 10.96
N ILE A 20 0.32 -17.63 11.93
CA ILE A 20 1.13 -16.53 12.46
C ILE A 20 2.10 -16.00 11.38
N PHE A 21 2.67 -16.89 10.56
CA PHE A 21 3.61 -16.52 9.51
C PHE A 21 2.94 -15.72 8.37
N ILE A 22 1.69 -16.07 8.01
CA ILE A 22 0.89 -15.32 7.03
C ILE A 22 0.50 -13.93 7.59
N GLY A 23 0.17 -13.84 8.88
CA GLY A 23 -0.20 -12.57 9.51
C GLY A 23 0.94 -11.55 9.61
N ALA A 24 2.18 -12.01 9.80
CA ALA A 24 3.33 -11.15 10.04
C ALA A 24 3.92 -10.47 8.77
N GLY A 25 3.55 -10.91 7.56
CA GLY A 25 4.16 -10.46 6.31
C GLY A 25 3.83 -9.03 5.85
N ASN A 26 2.87 -8.35 6.49
CA ASN A 26 2.37 -7.06 6.02
C ASN A 26 3.05 -5.82 6.64
N LEU A 27 4.09 -5.99 7.48
CA LEU A 27 4.66 -4.88 8.27
C LEU A 27 5.65 -3.98 7.51
N PHE A 28 5.92 -4.25 6.23
CA PHE A 28 6.89 -3.49 5.44
C PHE A 28 6.25 -2.94 4.15
N THR A 29 5.40 -1.92 4.29
CA THR A 29 4.95 -1.12 3.14
C THR A 29 5.95 0.01 2.93
N TRP A 30 6.77 -0.06 1.89
CA TRP A 30 7.54 1.10 1.43
C TRP A 30 6.59 2.06 0.71
N SER A 31 6.55 3.33 1.12
CA SER A 31 5.79 4.34 0.41
C SER A 31 6.43 4.58 -0.95
N GLN A 32 5.60 4.66 -1.99
CA GLN A 32 6.04 4.98 -3.35
C GLN A 32 6.22 6.50 -3.43
N ASN A 33 7.39 6.93 -3.88
CA ASN A 33 7.68 8.35 -4.08
C ASN A 33 7.51 8.68 -5.55
N ASP A 34 6.38 9.28 -5.89
CA ASP A 34 6.03 9.68 -7.24
C ASP A 34 6.67 11.02 -7.59
N SER A 35 7.11 11.14 -8.83
CA SER A 35 7.60 12.38 -9.43
C SER A 35 6.54 12.97 -10.35
N ILE A 36 5.88 14.04 -9.91
CA ILE A 36 4.93 14.80 -10.73
C ILE A 36 5.66 15.93 -11.44
N VAL A 37 5.53 16.00 -12.76
CA VAL A 37 6.05 17.10 -13.59
C VAL A 37 4.88 17.96 -14.05
N LEU A 38 4.94 19.25 -13.77
CA LEU A 38 3.90 20.22 -14.11
C LEU A 38 4.17 20.93 -15.45
N LYS A 39 3.14 21.55 -16.03
CA LYS A 39 3.20 22.29 -17.30
C LYS A 39 4.25 23.41 -17.30
N ASN A 40 4.46 24.03 -16.15
CA ASN A 40 5.48 25.06 -15.93
C ASN A 40 6.90 24.49 -15.80
N LYS A 41 7.08 23.17 -15.95
CA LYS A 41 8.33 22.40 -15.79
C LYS A 41 8.80 22.21 -14.34
N ASP A 42 8.00 22.63 -13.36
CA ASP A 42 8.30 22.33 -11.96
C ASP A 42 8.11 20.84 -11.68
N LYS A 43 8.88 20.34 -10.71
CA LYS A 43 8.84 18.95 -10.27
C LYS A 43 8.45 18.87 -8.80
N ILE A 44 7.42 18.08 -8.51
CA ILE A 44 6.99 17.74 -7.16
C ILE A 44 7.32 16.27 -6.93
N VAL A 45 7.95 15.97 -5.79
CA VAL A 45 8.35 14.62 -5.41
C VAL A 45 7.61 14.28 -4.12
N GLY A 46 6.72 13.30 -4.20
CA GLY A 46 5.90 12.90 -3.07
C GLY A 46 4.97 11.72 -3.37
N GLU A 47 4.17 11.33 -2.40
CA GLU A 47 3.20 10.24 -2.53
C GLU A 47 1.85 10.79 -3.01
N ILE A 48 1.32 10.26 -4.12
CA ILE A 48 -0.04 10.57 -4.56
C ILE A 48 -1.05 9.93 -3.61
N LYS A 49 -1.86 10.75 -2.94
CA LYS A 49 -2.89 10.28 -2.00
C LYS A 49 -4.23 10.03 -2.66
N SER A 50 -4.65 10.92 -3.56
CA SER A 50 -5.95 10.81 -4.23
C SER A 50 -6.03 11.70 -5.47
N LEU A 51 -6.99 11.38 -6.33
CA LEU A 51 -7.44 12.22 -7.44
C LEU A 51 -8.97 12.29 -7.37
N ASP A 52 -9.51 13.46 -7.00
CA ASP A 52 -10.96 13.69 -6.95
C ASP A 52 -11.34 14.93 -7.74
N LYS A 53 -12.36 14.82 -8.61
CA LYS A 53 -12.89 15.92 -9.44
C LYS A 53 -11.80 16.76 -10.15
N GLY A 54 -10.75 16.10 -10.63
CA GLY A 54 -9.64 16.76 -11.32
C GLY A 54 -8.66 17.49 -10.40
N VAL A 55 -8.67 17.24 -9.09
CA VAL A 55 -7.68 17.72 -8.14
C VAL A 55 -6.85 16.55 -7.63
N LEU A 56 -5.55 16.57 -7.95
CA LEU A 56 -4.55 15.62 -7.48
C LEU A 56 -4.03 16.09 -6.11
N THR A 57 -4.13 15.23 -5.10
CA THR A 57 -3.61 15.48 -3.75
C THR A 57 -2.30 14.70 -3.57
N VAL A 58 -1.22 15.42 -3.24
CA VAL A 58 0.14 14.85 -3.13
C VAL A 58 0.73 15.23 -1.78
N LYS A 59 1.18 14.23 -1.02
CA LYS A 59 1.92 14.43 0.22
C LYS A 59 3.41 14.44 -0.08
N THR A 60 4.14 15.41 0.44
CA THR A 60 5.61 15.45 0.30
C THR A 60 6.27 15.40 1.67
N ASP A 61 7.52 14.93 1.74
CA ASP A 61 8.25 14.85 3.00
C ASP A 61 8.81 16.21 3.46
N TYR A 62 8.78 17.20 2.57
CA TYR A 62 9.31 18.55 2.81
C TYR A 62 8.21 19.59 3.09
N SER A 63 6.95 19.18 3.20
CA SER A 63 5.84 20.06 3.57
C SER A 63 4.91 19.38 4.58
N ASP A 64 4.51 20.14 5.59
CA ASP A 64 3.51 19.68 6.57
C ASP A 64 2.08 19.61 5.97
N SER A 65 1.89 20.15 4.77
CA SER A 65 0.58 20.21 4.09
C SER A 65 0.60 19.47 2.75
N ASP A 66 -0.52 18.83 2.41
CA ASP A 66 -0.69 18.20 1.11
C ASP A 66 -0.86 19.24 0.00
N PHE A 67 -0.16 19.03 -1.11
CA PHE A 67 -0.32 19.83 -2.32
C PHE A 67 -1.59 19.43 -3.05
N LYS A 68 -2.35 20.44 -3.50
CA LYS A 68 -3.52 20.26 -4.36
C LYS A 68 -3.22 20.84 -5.74
N ILE A 69 -3.20 19.97 -6.73
CA ILE A 69 -2.80 20.30 -8.10
C ILE A 69 -3.98 20.00 -9.01
N THR A 70 -4.36 20.95 -9.87
CA THR A 70 -5.33 20.66 -10.93
C THR A 70 -4.73 19.65 -11.90
N TRP A 71 -5.40 18.54 -12.16
CA TRP A 71 -4.91 17.46 -13.01
C TRP A 71 -4.51 17.94 -14.41
N LEU A 72 -5.22 18.94 -14.93
CA LEU A 72 -4.90 19.57 -16.21
C LEU A 72 -3.52 20.24 -16.25
N GLU A 73 -2.91 20.56 -15.11
CA GLU A 73 -1.56 21.15 -15.03
C GLU A 73 -0.45 20.09 -14.99
N VAL A 74 -0.80 18.81 -14.90
CA VAL A 74 0.17 17.71 -14.87
C VAL A 74 0.58 17.33 -16.29
N ILE A 75 1.89 17.29 -16.55
CA ILE A 75 2.48 16.73 -17.78
C ILE A 75 2.63 15.21 -17.63
N SER A 76 3.24 14.75 -16.54
CA SER A 76 3.53 13.33 -16.33
C SER A 76 3.72 12.99 -14.85
N VAL A 77 3.45 11.73 -14.52
CA VAL A 77 3.76 11.10 -13.22
C VAL A 77 4.70 9.92 -13.48
N ARG A 78 5.75 9.75 -12.66
CA ARG A 78 6.78 8.71 -12.80
C ARG A 78 7.26 8.19 -11.46
#